data_AF-A0A2W4X7R4-F1
#
_entry.id   AF-A0A2W4X7R4-F1
#
_cell.length_a   1.000
_cell.length_b   1.000
_cell.length_c   1.000
_cell.angle_alpha   90.00
_cell.angle_beta   90.00
_cell.angle_gamma   90.00
#
_symmetry.space_group_name_H-M   'P 1'
#
loop_
_entity.id
_entity.type
_entity.pdbx_description
1 polymer ?
#
loop_
_entity_poly.entity_id
_entity_poly.type
_entity_poly.pdbx_seq_one_letter_code
_entity_poly.pdbx_strand_id
1 'polypeptide(L)'
;MPAKSKAQQKAAGAALAAKRGAAKPSALKGASKQMYKSMSEKQLDDFASTKRKGKPDYVEDSPIPAQKAKRKKAAKKAAVTRAKNAKKKTAKKAR
;
A
#
# COMPACT_ATOMS: atom_id res chain seq x y z
N MET A 1 22.24 1.43 -6.08
CA MET A 1 21.42 2.63 -5.78
C MET A 1 20.58 2.37 -4.52
N PRO A 2 20.56 3.25 -3.51
CA PRO A 2 19.84 3.01 -2.26
C PRO A 2 18.33 3.30 -2.34
N ALA A 3 17.50 2.53 -1.61
CA ALA A 3 16.07 2.78 -1.51
C ALA A 3 15.76 4.14 -0.84
N LYS A 4 14.84 4.93 -1.40
CA LYS A 4 14.51 6.29 -0.91
C LYS A 4 13.49 6.32 0.24
N SER A 5 12.74 5.24 0.44
CA SER A 5 11.71 5.14 1.50
C SER A 5 11.64 3.76 2.13
N LYS A 6 11.09 3.69 3.35
CA LYS A 6 10.86 2.41 4.07
C LYS A 6 9.89 1.50 3.32
N ALA A 7 8.86 2.06 2.68
CA ALA A 7 7.92 1.29 1.87
C ALA A 7 8.61 0.64 0.67
N GLN A 8 9.49 1.37 -0.03
CA GLN A 8 10.24 0.84 -1.17
C GLN A 8 11.20 -0.27 -0.76
N GLN A 9 11.89 -0.13 0.38
CA GLN A 9 12.76 -1.18 0.90
C GLN A 9 11.98 -2.46 1.23
N LYS A 10 10.82 -2.33 1.89
CA LYS A 10 9.95 -3.50 2.17
C LYS A 10 9.43 -4.14 0.89
N ALA A 11 9.05 -3.34 -0.10
CA ALA A 11 8.60 -3.82 -1.40
C ALA A 11 9.72 -4.57 -2.14
N ALA A 12 10.95 -4.06 -2.08
CA ALA A 12 12.13 -4.71 -2.64
C ALA A 12 12.40 -6.07 -1.97
N GLY A 13 12.33 -6.14 -0.63
CA GLY A 13 12.50 -7.40 0.09
C GLY A 13 11.43 -8.44 -0.25
N ALA A 14 10.16 -8.03 -0.37
CA ALA A 14 9.09 -8.94 -0.79
C ALA A 14 9.28 -9.42 -2.24
N ALA A 15 9.70 -8.53 -3.14
CA ALA A 15 10.00 -8.89 -4.53
C ALA A 15 11.23 -9.83 -4.62
N LEU A 16 12.26 -9.61 -3.81
CA LEU A 16 13.44 -10.45 -3.73
C LEU A 16 13.08 -11.87 -3.26
N ALA A 17 12.28 -11.98 -2.20
CA ALA A 17 11.78 -13.26 -1.72
C ALA A 17 10.98 -14.01 -2.80
N ALA A 18 10.20 -13.29 -3.60
CA ALA A 18 9.47 -13.89 -4.71
C ALA A 18 10.39 -14.34 -5.87
N LYS A 19 11.45 -13.58 -6.18
CA LYS A 19 12.46 -14.00 -7.18
C LYS A 19 13.22 -15.25 -6.74
N ARG A 20 13.56 -15.34 -5.45
CA ARG A 20 14.22 -16.51 -4.85
C ARG A 20 13.29 -17.70 -4.62
N GLY A 21 12.00 -17.59 -4.96
CA GLY A 21 11.02 -18.67 -4.78
C GLY A 21 10.49 -18.84 -3.35
N ALA A 22 10.95 -18.04 -2.38
CA ALA A 22 10.46 -18.08 -1.01
C ALA A 22 9.04 -17.50 -0.85
N ALA A 23 8.57 -16.68 -1.80
CA ALA A 23 7.22 -16.13 -1.82
C ALA A 23 6.55 -16.30 -3.19
N LYS A 24 5.22 -16.43 -3.21
CA LYS A 24 4.47 -16.54 -4.46
C LYS A 24 4.42 -15.18 -5.19
N PRO A 25 4.82 -15.08 -6.49
CA PRO A 25 4.75 -13.82 -7.24
C PRO A 25 3.33 -13.24 -7.33
N SER A 26 2.31 -14.11 -7.29
CA SER A 26 0.90 -13.73 -7.28
C SER A 26 0.45 -13.01 -6.00
N ALA A 27 1.17 -13.20 -4.89
CA ALA A 27 0.88 -12.52 -3.63
C ALA A 27 1.41 -11.07 -3.59
N LEU A 28 2.29 -10.69 -4.53
CA LEU A 28 2.85 -9.35 -4.61
C LEU A 28 1.79 -8.32 -5.05
N LYS A 29 1.84 -7.13 -4.43
CA LYS A 29 0.87 -6.06 -4.66
C LYS A 29 1.56 -4.72 -4.84
N GLY A 30 1.05 -3.91 -5.76
CA GLY A 30 1.55 -2.56 -6.04
C GLY A 30 3.04 -2.56 -6.40
N ALA A 31 3.84 -1.78 -5.66
CA ALA A 31 5.25 -1.59 -5.92
C ALA A 31 6.07 -2.88 -5.93
N SER A 32 5.81 -3.84 -5.03
CA SER A 32 6.59 -5.10 -5.01
C SER A 32 6.38 -5.93 -6.27
N LYS A 33 5.17 -5.89 -6.85
CA LYS A 33 4.86 -6.57 -8.12
C LYS A 33 5.56 -5.90 -9.31
N GLN A 34 5.61 -4.57 -9.33
CA GLN A 34 6.35 -3.83 -10.37
C GLN A 34 7.86 -4.07 -10.25
N MET A 35 8.42 -3.98 -9.04
CA MET A 35 9.84 -4.22 -8.79
C MET A 35 10.26 -5.65 -9.15
N TYR A 36 9.43 -6.66 -8.84
CA TYR A 36 9.69 -8.05 -9.24
C TYR A 36 9.81 -8.23 -10.77
N LYS A 37 8.97 -7.53 -11.53
CA LYS A 37 8.92 -7.62 -13.00
C LYS A 37 10.04 -6.84 -13.68
N SER A 38 10.39 -5.67 -13.15
CA SER A 38 11.25 -4.69 -13.84
C SER A 38 12.68 -4.62 -13.29
N MET A 39 12.99 -5.23 -12.15
CA MET A 39 14.32 -5.22 -11.55
C MET A 39 14.93 -6.62 -11.50
N SER A 40 16.26 -6.70 -11.51
CA SER A 40 17.00 -7.95 -11.31
C SER A 40 17.11 -8.31 -9.83
N GLU A 41 17.49 -9.55 -9.52
CA GLU A 41 17.66 -10.01 -8.13
C GLU A 41 18.67 -9.16 -7.35
N LYS A 42 19.84 -8.88 -7.96
CA LYS A 42 20.88 -8.03 -7.36
C LYS A 42 20.38 -6.63 -7.06
N GLN A 43 19.63 -6.04 -7.98
CA GLN A 43 19.04 -4.72 -7.75
C GLN A 43 18.02 -4.75 -6.61
N LEU A 44 17.22 -5.81 -6.48
CA LEU A 44 16.27 -5.94 -5.37
C LEU A 44 16.99 -6.13 -4.03
N ASP A 45 18.11 -6.86 -4.01
CA ASP A 45 18.95 -7.06 -2.84
C ASP A 45 19.55 -5.73 -2.36
N ASP A 46 20.15 -4.95 -3.26
CA ASP A 46 20.70 -3.62 -2.94
C ASP A 46 19.66 -2.70 -2.29
N PHE A 47 18.43 -2.71 -2.81
CA PHE A 47 17.34 -1.89 -2.26
C PHE A 47 16.88 -2.41 -0.89
N ALA A 48 16.79 -3.74 -0.72
CA ALA A 48 16.37 -4.39 0.51
C ALA A 48 17.41 -4.26 1.64
N SER A 49 18.70 -4.29 1.30
CA SER A 49 19.84 -4.28 2.23
C SER A 49 20.16 -2.91 2.84
N THR A 50 19.50 -1.84 2.37
CA THR A 50 19.72 -0.49 2.92
C THR A 50 19.23 -0.32 4.37
N LYS A 51 19.76 0.65 5.13
CA LYS A 51 19.27 0.91 6.50
C LYS A 51 17.84 1.51 6.50
N ARG A 52 16.95 0.99 7.36
CA ARG A 52 15.57 1.49 7.53
C ARG A 52 15.46 2.76 8.38
N LYS A 53 16.42 2.98 9.29
CA LYS A 53 16.40 4.08 10.26
C LYS A 53 16.64 5.41 9.53
N GLY A 54 15.88 6.44 9.89
CA GLY A 54 15.99 7.79 9.30
C GLY A 54 15.28 7.99 7.95
N LYS A 55 14.72 6.95 7.34
CA LYS A 55 13.98 7.08 6.06
C LYS A 55 12.51 7.45 6.28
N PRO A 56 11.92 8.26 5.39
CA PRO A 56 10.48 8.49 5.39
C PRO A 56 9.73 7.19 5.03
N ASP A 57 8.47 7.09 5.45
CA ASP A 57 7.65 5.91 5.15
C ASP A 57 7.33 5.79 3.66
N TYR A 58 7.07 6.93 3.01
CA TYR A 58 6.81 7.05 1.56
C TYR A 58 7.72 8.14 0.99
N VAL A 59 7.99 8.09 -0.31
CA VAL A 59 8.60 9.23 -1.01
C VAL A 59 7.56 10.33 -1.20
N GLU A 60 7.98 11.59 -1.18
CA GLU A 60 7.09 12.77 -1.34
C GLU A 60 6.28 12.69 -2.65
N ASP A 61 6.86 12.15 -3.71
CA ASP A 61 6.21 11.95 -5.01
C ASP A 61 5.26 10.73 -5.05
N SER A 62 5.10 10.01 -3.95
CA SER A 62 4.26 8.82 -3.95
C SER A 62 2.78 9.22 -3.96
N PRO A 63 1.94 8.67 -4.85
CA PRO A 63 0.50 8.93 -4.82
C PRO A 63 -0.21 8.21 -3.65
N ILE A 64 0.48 7.33 -2.91
CA ILE A 64 -0.10 6.48 -1.87
C ILE A 64 -0.70 7.29 -0.70
N PRO A 65 -0.04 8.31 -0.13
CA PRO A 65 -0.60 9.13 0.94
C PRO A 65 -1.88 9.85 0.49
N ALA A 66 -1.89 10.41 -0.72
CA ALA A 66 -3.06 11.08 -1.30
C ALA A 66 -4.23 10.10 -1.52
N GLN A 67 -3.96 8.90 -2.03
CA GLN A 67 -4.99 7.86 -2.18
C GLN A 67 -5.54 7.39 -0.83
N LYS A 68 -4.68 7.23 0.19
CA LYS A 68 -5.10 6.83 1.54
C LYS A 68 -6.02 7.89 2.17
N ALA A 69 -5.69 9.17 1.99
CA ALA A 69 -6.53 10.28 2.43
C ALA A 69 -7.88 10.31 1.69
N LYS A 70 -7.89 10.14 0.37
CA LYS A 70 -9.12 10.04 -0.44
C LYS A 70 -10.01 8.88 0.01
N ARG A 71 -9.45 7.68 0.22
CA ARG A 71 -10.19 6.51 0.70
C ARG A 71 -10.77 6.72 2.10
N LYS A 72 -10.01 7.36 3.01
CA LYS A 72 -10.50 7.72 4.35
C LYS A 72 -11.68 8.70 4.29
N LYS A 73 -11.59 9.73 3.44
CA LYS A 73 -12.69 10.67 3.20
C LYS A 73 -13.92 9.98 2.62
N ALA A 74 -13.74 9.11 1.62
CA ALA A 74 -14.82 8.33 1.01
C ALA A 74 -15.52 7.40 2.03
N ALA A 75 -14.74 6.69 2.85
CA ALA A 75 -15.29 5.82 3.90
C ALA A 75 -16.10 6.61 4.94
N LYS A 76 -15.61 7.78 5.36
CA LYS A 76 -16.35 8.67 6.28
C LYS A 76 -17.67 9.14 5.65
N LYS A 77 -17.66 9.54 4.37
CA LYS A 77 -18.87 9.93 3.64
C LYS A 77 -19.88 8.78 3.56
N ALA A 78 -19.41 7.57 3.24
CA ALA A 78 -20.25 6.37 3.16
C ALA A 78 -20.86 5.97 4.51
N ALA A 79 -20.12 6.14 5.61
CA ALA A 79 -20.63 5.88 6.95
C ALA A 79 -21.76 6.87 7.32
N VAL A 80 -21.59 8.15 7.01
CA VAL A 80 -22.60 9.19 7.26
C VAL A 80 -23.87 8.94 6.44
N THR A 81 -23.75 8.58 5.15
CA THR A 81 -24.91 8.26 4.32
C THR A 81 -25.63 6.99 4.78
N ARG A 82 -24.89 5.94 5.18
CA ARG A 82 -25.50 4.73 5.78
C ARG A 82 -26.27 5.05 7.06
N ALA A 83 -25.71 5.87 7.95
CA ALA A 83 -26.38 6.27 9.19
C ALA A 83 -27.66 7.08 8.93
N LYS A 84 -27.65 8.01 7.97
CA LYS A 84 -28.85 8.77 7.55
C LYS A 84 -29.93 7.86 6.97
N ASN A 85 -29.58 6.93 6.09
CA ASN A 85 -30.54 5.99 5.51
C ASN A 85 -31.12 5.02 6.55
N ALA A 86 -30.32 4.58 7.53
CA ALA A 86 -30.79 3.76 8.64
C ALA A 86 -31.86 4.50 9.48
N LYS A 87 -31.59 5.76 9.87
CA LYS A 87 -32.57 6.61 10.58
C LYS A 87 -33.85 6.85 9.78
N LYS A 88 -33.75 7.06 8.46
CA LYS A 88 -34.93 7.23 7.60
C LYS A 88 -35.77 5.95 7.49
N LYS A 89 -35.13 4.77 7.44
CA LYS A 89 -35.83 3.48 7.44
C LYS A 89 -36.54 3.19 8.76
N THR A 90 -35.93 3.47 9.91
CA THR A 90 -36.56 3.27 11.22
C THR A 90 -37.74 4.21 11.43
N ALA A 91 -37.62 5.48 11.03
CA ALA A 91 -38.73 6.44 11.10
C ALA A 91 -39.92 6.08 10.17
N LYS A 92 -39.66 5.44 9.03
CA LYS A 92 -40.72 4.97 8.11
C LYS A 92 -41.39 3.67 8.58
N LYS A 93 -40.73 2.86 9.42
CA LYS A 93 -41.28 1.61 9.98
C LYS A 93 -42.11 1.83 11.25
N ALA A 94 -41.97 3.00 11.88
CA ALA A 94 -42.73 3.39 13.08
C ALA A 94 -44.01 4.20 12.76
N ARG A 95 -44.35 4.33 11.48
CA ARG A 95 -45.64 4.81 10.95
C ARG A 95 -46.37 3.64 10.32
#